data_AF-A0A940KQ68-F1
#
_entry.id   AF-A0A940KQ68-F1
#
_cell.length_a   1.000
_cell.length_b   1.000
_cell.length_c   1.000
_cell.angle_alpha   90.00
_cell.angle_beta   90.00
_cell.angle_gamma   90.00
#
_symmetry.space_group_name_H-M   'P 1'
#
loop_
_entity.id
_entity.type
_entity.pdbx_description
1 polymer ?
#
loop_
_entity_poly.entity_id
_entity_poly.type
_entity_poly.pdbx_seq_one_letter_code
_entity_poly.pdbx_strand_id
1 'polypeptide(L)'
;MTNVEAIRLEIDKQIAAGFTIDEIRKNLLSQQHAPDDVNAALRQTNAAGRAKSSSGVGIVSVLISIYFIFSGIMKMSKYHSGSTGYIFGIIMLIAGIGGLIFKLVDISRR
;
A
#
# COMPACT_ATOMS: atom_id res chain seq x y z
N MET A 1 9.66 -32.47 -5.81
CA MET A 1 9.15 -31.16 -5.37
C MET A 1 8.17 -31.42 -4.24
N THR A 2 8.40 -30.85 -3.06
CA THR A 2 7.49 -31.03 -1.92
C THR A 2 6.23 -30.20 -2.15
N ASN A 3 5.05 -30.69 -1.73
CA ASN A 3 3.75 -30.03 -1.92
C ASN A 3 3.78 -28.54 -1.46
N VAL A 4 4.55 -28.28 -0.41
CA VAL A 4 4.75 -26.95 0.19
C VAL A 4 5.46 -25.95 -0.74
N GLU A 5 6.42 -26.40 -1.57
CA GLU A 5 7.12 -25.50 -2.51
C GLU A 5 6.22 -25.03 -3.65
N ALA A 6 5.35 -25.92 -4.15
CA ALA A 6 4.37 -25.57 -5.18
C ALA A 6 3.34 -24.58 -4.64
N ILE A 7 2.84 -24.81 -3.41
CA ILE A 7 1.92 -23.90 -2.72
C ILE A 7 2.57 -22.53 -2.49
N ARG A 8 3.86 -22.48 -2.13
CA ARG A 8 4.60 -21.21 -1.97
C ARG A 8 4.70 -20.41 -3.26
N LEU A 9 5.04 -21.06 -4.37
CA LEU A 9 5.12 -20.41 -5.68
C LEU A 9 3.76 -19.80 -6.08
N GLU A 10 2.68 -20.52 -5.78
CA GLU A 10 1.32 -20.06 -6.04
C GLU A 10 0.91 -18.90 -5.13
N ILE A 11 1.28 -18.93 -3.84
CA ILE A 11 1.13 -17.80 -2.93
C ILE A 11 1.85 -16.57 -3.48
N ASP A 12 3.11 -16.70 -3.92
CA ASP A 12 3.88 -15.58 -4.45
C ASP A 12 3.26 -15.00 -5.73
N LYS A 13 2.73 -15.85 -6.62
CA LYS A 13 1.97 -15.39 -7.80
C LYS A 13 0.72 -14.62 -7.41
N GLN A 14 -0.04 -15.10 -6.43
CA GLN A 14 -1.27 -14.43 -6.01
C GLN A 14 -0.99 -13.14 -5.23
N ILE A 15 0.10 -13.08 -4.46
CA ILE A 15 0.60 -11.83 -3.86
C ILE A 15 1.00 -10.84 -4.97
N ALA A 16 1.73 -11.29 -5.99
CA ALA A 16 2.12 -10.45 -7.13
C ALA A 16 0.91 -9.97 -7.94
N ALA A 17 -0.14 -10.78 -8.03
CA ALA A 17 -1.42 -10.40 -8.63
C ALA A 17 -2.28 -9.49 -7.75
N GLY A 18 -1.87 -9.22 -6.50
CA GLY A 18 -2.51 -8.27 -5.60
C GLY A 18 -3.61 -8.85 -4.70
N PHE A 19 -3.75 -10.18 -4.62
CA PHE A 19 -4.71 -10.82 -3.72
C PHE A 19 -4.31 -10.64 -2.26
N THR A 20 -5.31 -10.51 -1.39
CA THR A 20 -5.13 -10.46 0.07
C THR A 20 -4.85 -11.84 0.65
N ILE A 21 -4.26 -11.93 1.85
CA ILE A 21 -3.96 -13.22 2.48
C ILE A 21 -5.21 -14.09 2.65
N ASP A 22 -6.34 -13.48 2.99
CA ASP A 22 -7.59 -14.21 3.20
C ASP A 22 -8.13 -14.77 1.87
N GLU A 23 -7.99 -14.03 0.78
CA GLU A 23 -8.32 -14.51 -0.58
C GLU A 23 -7.38 -15.63 -1.03
N ILE A 24 -6.07 -15.47 -0.79
CA ILE A 24 -5.05 -16.48 -1.12
C ILE A 24 -5.34 -17.77 -0.35
N ARG A 25 -5.61 -17.67 0.96
CA ARG A 25 -5.98 -18.82 1.78
C ARG A 25 -7.24 -19.50 1.25
N LYS A 26 -8.26 -18.73 0.89
CA LYS A 26 -9.52 -19.27 0.35
C LYS A 26 -9.31 -19.95 -1.00
N ASN A 27 -8.49 -19.38 -1.89
CA ASN A 27 -8.14 -19.98 -3.19
C ASN A 27 -7.36 -21.28 -3.02
N LEU A 28 -6.33 -21.30 -2.16
CA LEU A 28 -5.52 -22.50 -1.94
C LEU A 28 -6.33 -23.63 -1.29
N LEU A 29 -7.23 -23.30 -0.36
CA LEU A 29 -8.16 -24.29 0.21
C LEU A 29 -9.17 -24.79 -0.82
N SER A 30 -9.61 -23.93 -1.75
CA SER A 30 -10.51 -24.36 -2.85
C SER A 30 -9.83 -25.30 -3.84
N GLN A 31 -8.51 -25.22 -3.96
CA GLN A 31 -7.68 -26.12 -4.77
C GLN A 31 -7.33 -27.45 -4.06
N GLN A 32 -8.02 -27.76 -2.94
CA GLN A 32 -7.83 -28.99 -2.15
C GLN A 32 -6.44 -29.15 -1.53
N HIS A 33 -5.67 -28.07 -1.37
CA HIS A 33 -4.43 -28.14 -0.59
C HIS A 33 -4.75 -28.38 0.89
N ALA A 34 -3.92 -29.21 1.54
CA ALA A 34 -4.08 -29.49 2.96
C ALA A 34 -3.97 -28.19 3.77
N PRO A 35 -4.89 -27.94 4.72
CA PRO A 35 -4.90 -26.71 5.50
C PRO A 35 -3.59 -26.48 6.27
N ASP A 36 -2.92 -27.56 6.68
CA ASP A 36 -1.63 -27.52 7.38
C ASP A 36 -0.50 -27.06 6.46
N ASP A 37 -0.46 -27.54 5.21
CA ASP A 37 0.53 -27.14 4.21
C ASP A 37 0.34 -25.68 3.79
N VAL A 38 -0.91 -25.22 3.65
CA VAL A 38 -1.25 -23.82 3.34
C VAL A 38 -0.83 -22.89 4.48
N ASN A 39 -1.09 -23.26 5.73
CA ASN A 39 -0.66 -22.46 6.89
C ASN A 39 0.86 -22.47 7.05
N ALA A 40 1.51 -23.61 6.83
CA ALA A 40 2.96 -23.71 6.85
C ALA A 40 3.56 -22.79 5.78
N ALA A 41 3.09 -22.87 4.53
CA ALA A 41 3.54 -22.04 3.42
C ALA A 41 3.28 -20.54 3.65
N LEU A 42 2.09 -20.15 4.12
CA LEU A 42 1.77 -18.75 4.43
C LEU A 42 2.64 -18.16 5.55
N ARG A 43 2.92 -18.94 6.60
CA ARG A 43 3.85 -18.55 7.67
C ARG A 43 5.27 -18.36 7.14
N GLN A 44 5.68 -19.28 6.27
CA GLN A 44 7.01 -19.28 5.66
C GLN A 44 7.18 -18.17 4.61
N THR A 45 6.11 -17.71 3.96
CA THR A 45 6.16 -16.67 2.93
C THR A 45 6.13 -15.25 3.50
N ASN A 46 6.16 -15.05 4.84
CA ASN A 46 6.05 -13.72 5.45
C ASN A 46 4.83 -12.94 4.87
N ALA A 47 3.75 -13.65 4.55
CA ALA A 47 2.57 -13.09 3.90
C ALA A 47 1.97 -11.95 4.73
N ALA A 48 2.08 -12.02 6.07
CA ALA A 48 1.67 -10.98 7.01
C ALA A 48 2.44 -9.64 6.83
N GLY A 49 3.68 -9.67 6.33
CA GLY A 49 4.47 -8.47 6.03
C GLY A 49 4.24 -7.93 4.61
N ARG A 50 4.03 -8.82 3.63
CA ARG A 50 3.81 -8.43 2.22
C ARG A 50 2.38 -7.97 1.92
N ALA A 51 1.36 -8.67 2.41
CA ALA A 51 -0.04 -8.32 2.10
C ALA A 51 -0.58 -7.15 2.93
N LYS A 52 -0.06 -6.92 4.14
CA LYS A 52 -0.37 -5.70 4.91
C LYS A 52 0.20 -4.45 4.24
N SER A 53 1.13 -4.64 3.30
CA SER A 53 1.79 -3.57 2.59
C SER A 53 1.23 -3.26 1.21
N SER A 54 0.38 -4.11 0.62
CA SER A 54 0.09 -4.00 -0.81
C SER A 54 -1.20 -3.26 -1.17
N SER A 55 -2.23 -3.16 -0.32
CA SER A 55 -3.57 -2.81 -0.89
C SER A 55 -4.26 -1.53 -0.38
N GLY A 56 -4.08 -1.10 0.88
CA GLY A 56 -4.89 0.02 1.41
C GLY A 56 -4.10 1.28 1.78
N VAL A 57 -3.11 1.09 2.65
CA VAL A 57 -2.45 2.22 3.35
C VAL A 57 -1.65 3.10 2.39
N GLY A 58 -1.04 2.52 1.35
CA GLY A 58 -0.28 3.27 0.37
C GLY A 58 -1.17 4.18 -0.48
N ILE A 59 -2.30 3.67 -0.96
CA ILE A 59 -3.24 4.44 -1.78
C ILE A 59 -3.87 5.57 -0.96
N VAL A 60 -4.27 5.30 0.28
CA VAL A 60 -4.82 6.33 1.18
C VAL A 60 -3.80 7.44 1.45
N SER A 61 -2.52 7.11 1.67
CA SER A 61 -1.48 8.13 1.87
C SER A 61 -1.29 9.03 0.63
N VAL A 62 -1.35 8.45 -0.57
CA VAL A 62 -1.25 9.20 -1.83
C VAL A 62 -2.45 10.13 -2.00
N LEU A 63 -3.67 9.66 -1.71
CA LEU A 63 -4.88 10.47 -1.77
C LEU A 63 -4.86 11.63 -0.77
N ILE A 64 -4.38 11.40 0.46
CA ILE A 64 -4.21 12.47 1.46
C ILE A 64 -3.22 13.52 0.94
N SER A 65 -2.09 13.09 0.39
CA SER A 65 -1.11 14.03 -0.17
C SER A 65 -1.66 14.85 -1.33
N ILE A 66 -2.41 14.23 -2.25
CA ILE A 66 -3.07 14.93 -3.35
C ILE A 66 -4.08 15.96 -2.82
N TYR A 67 -4.89 15.58 -1.82
CA TYR A 67 -5.83 16.49 -1.17
C TYR A 67 -5.11 17.70 -0.58
N PHE A 68 -4.00 17.48 0.13
CA PHE A 68 -3.19 18.56 0.71
C PHE A 68 -2.64 19.52 -0.36
N ILE A 69 -2.19 19.00 -1.51
CA ILE A 69 -1.74 19.83 -2.63
C ILE A 69 -2.89 20.69 -3.17
N PHE A 70 -4.03 20.08 -3.49
CA PHE A 70 -5.19 20.83 -4.01
C PHE A 70 -5.71 21.85 -3.00
N SER A 71 -5.80 21.49 -1.72
CA SER A 71 -6.22 22.40 -0.65
C SER A 71 -5.22 23.56 -0.47
N GLY A 72 -3.92 23.26 -0.60
CA GLY A 72 -2.85 24.26 -0.58
C GLY A 72 -2.97 25.26 -1.73
N ILE A 73 -3.13 24.77 -2.96
CA ILE A 73 -3.32 25.59 -4.16
C ILE A 73 -4.59 26.44 -4.05
N MET A 74 -5.72 25.85 -3.62
CA MET A 74 -6.96 26.60 -3.45
C MET A 74 -6.83 27.73 -2.43
N LYS A 75 -6.15 27.48 -1.30
CA LYS A 75 -5.90 28.52 -0.30
C LYS A 75 -4.97 29.61 -0.85
N MET A 76 -3.89 29.26 -1.56
CA MET A 76 -3.03 30.25 -2.21
C MET A 76 -3.76 31.08 -3.26
N SER A 77 -4.69 30.48 -4.00
CA SER A 77 -5.50 31.17 -5.01
C SER A 77 -6.56 32.10 -4.40
N LYS A 78 -7.09 31.76 -3.22
CA LYS A 78 -8.19 32.50 -2.57
C LYS A 78 -7.71 33.60 -1.62
N TYR A 79 -6.55 33.42 -0.98
CA TYR A 79 -6.02 34.36 0.01
C TYR A 79 -4.86 35.16 -0.58
N HIS A 80 -4.81 36.46 -0.27
CA HIS A 80 -3.69 37.31 -0.69
C HIS A 80 -2.36 36.83 -0.12
N SER A 81 -1.29 37.00 -0.91
CA SER A 81 0.08 36.70 -0.48
C SER A 81 0.40 37.40 0.85
N GLY A 82 0.92 36.65 1.82
CA GLY A 82 1.20 37.13 3.19
C GLY A 82 0.07 36.96 4.21
N SER A 83 -1.14 36.58 3.78
CA SER A 83 -2.23 36.21 4.70
C SER A 83 -1.96 34.88 5.40
N THR A 84 -2.46 34.71 6.63
CA THR A 84 -2.42 33.42 7.36
C THR A 84 -2.97 32.26 6.52
N GLY A 85 -4.01 32.52 5.71
CA GLY A 85 -4.57 31.51 4.79
C GLY A 85 -3.63 31.11 3.67
N TYR A 86 -2.82 32.07 3.17
CA TYR A 86 -1.81 31.84 2.13
C TYR A 86 -0.62 31.04 2.68
N ILE A 87 -0.13 31.39 3.87
CA ILE A 87 0.95 30.67 4.57
C ILE A 87 0.52 29.23 4.87
N PHE A 88 -0.72 29.04 5.35
CA PHE A 88 -1.26 27.71 5.58
C PHE A 88 -1.38 26.90 4.29
N GLY A 89 -1.68 27.57 3.16
CA GLY A 89 -1.64 26.98 1.83
C GLY A 89 -0.23 26.48 1.45
N ILE A 90 0.82 27.25 1.76
CA ILE A 90 2.23 26.84 1.54
C ILE A 90 2.56 25.59 2.35
N ILE A 91 2.22 25.58 3.65
CA ILE A 91 2.51 24.45 4.53
C ILE A 91 1.81 23.18 4.06
N MET A 92 0.53 23.29 3.69
CA MET A 92 -0.26 22.19 3.10
C MET A 92 0.40 21.65 1.82
N LEU A 93 0.86 22.54 0.94
CA LEU A 93 1.50 22.17 -0.32
C LEU A 93 2.83 21.43 -0.09
N ILE A 94 3.67 21.93 0.81
CA ILE A 94 4.95 21.29 1.19
C ILE A 94 4.69 19.91 1.81
N ALA A 95 3.72 19.79 2.72
CA ALA A 95 3.36 18.52 3.35
C ALA A 95 2.82 17.50 2.32
N GLY A 96 1.99 17.94 1.38
CA GLY A 96 1.48 17.09 0.32
C GLY A 96 2.58 16.59 -0.62
N ILE A 97 3.45 17.48 -1.11
CA ILE A 97 4.58 17.10 -1.97
C ILE A 97 5.57 16.20 -1.22
N GLY A 98 5.91 16.55 0.01
CA GLY A 98 6.81 15.74 0.85
C GLY A 98 6.27 14.35 1.11
N GLY A 99 4.97 14.22 1.37
CA GLY A 99 4.30 12.93 1.54
C GLY A 99 4.33 12.06 0.27
N LEU A 100 4.13 12.66 -0.90
CA LEU A 100 4.26 11.95 -2.18
C LEU A 100 5.70 11.48 -2.41
N ILE A 101 6.69 12.35 -2.22
CA ILE A 101 8.10 11.99 -2.40
C ILE A 101 8.49 10.86 -1.45
N PHE A 102 8.14 10.97 -0.17
CA PHE A 102 8.40 9.92 0.81
C PHE A 102 7.80 8.59 0.38
N LYS A 103 6.55 8.61 -0.14
CA LYS A 103 5.90 7.40 -0.61
C LYS A 103 6.53 6.83 -1.88
N LEU A 104 6.96 7.69 -2.80
CA LEU A 104 7.65 7.30 -4.02
C LEU A 104 9.01 6.65 -3.70
N VAL A 105 9.74 7.20 -2.73
CA VAL A 105 10.99 6.62 -2.23
C VAL A 105 10.75 5.29 -1.52
N ASP A 106 9.71 5.17 -0.69
CA ASP A 106 9.32 3.92 -0.03
C ASP A 106 8.96 2.82 -1.05
N ILE A 107 8.30 3.18 -2.15
CA ILE A 107 8.02 2.25 -3.27
C ILE A 107 9.31 1.89 -4.01
N SER A 108 10.18 2.86 -4.30
CA SER A 108 11.43 2.62 -5.02
C SER A 108 12.45 1.78 -4.24
N ARG A 109 12.34 1.71 -2.92
CA ARG A 109 13.22 0.91 -2.04
C ARG A 109 12.73 -0.52 -1.82
N ARG A 110 11.55 -0.87 -2.32
CA ARG A 110 10.97 -2.22 -2.25
C ARG A 110 11.23 -3.00 -3.53
#